data_AF-A0A920IUE0-F1
#
_entry.id   AF-A0A920IUE0-F1
#
_cell.length_a   1.000
_cell.length_b   1.000
_cell.length_c   1.000
_cell.angle_alpha   90.00
_cell.angle_beta   90.00
_cell.angle_gamma   90.00
#
_symmetry.space_group_name_H-M   'P 1'
#
loop_
_entity.id
_entity.type
_entity.pdbx_description
1 polymer ?
#
loop_
_entity_poly.entity_id
_entity_poly.type
_entity_poly.pdbx_seq_one_letter_code
_entity_poly.pdbx_strand_id
1 'polypeptide(L)'
;MVKTMKYLQLLREPVKVLEDVGSQQLIEEIRNASYDGMSEKDLADCMVISARTMVEKEPNYSYVTARILLNNIEKKCWIFWKLIEN
;
A
#
# COMPACT_ATOMS: atom_id res chain seq x y z
N MET A 1 -15.78 -2.00 -6.64
CA MET A 1 -15.07 -3.31 -6.62
C MET A 1 -13.75 -3.42 -7.44
N VAL A 2 -13.69 -3.11 -8.74
CA VAL A 2 -12.51 -3.43 -9.60
C VAL A 2 -11.25 -2.58 -9.30
N LYS A 3 -11.40 -1.30 -8.95
CA LYS A 3 -10.26 -0.39 -8.64
C LYS A 3 -9.52 -0.79 -7.35
N THR A 4 -10.26 -1.15 -6.31
CA THR A 4 -9.72 -1.60 -5.02
C THR A 4 -8.92 -2.90 -5.16
N MET A 5 -9.42 -3.86 -5.95
CA MET A 5 -8.68 -5.12 -6.23
C MET A 5 -7.36 -4.90 -6.98
N LYS A 6 -7.32 -3.98 -7.95
CA LYS A 6 -6.08 -3.65 -8.69
C LYS A 6 -5.00 -3.06 -7.77
N TYR A 7 -5.40 -2.30 -6.76
CA TYR A 7 -4.50 -1.73 -5.77
C TYR A 7 -4.06 -2.71 -4.69
N LEU A 8 -4.93 -3.64 -4.28
CA LEU A 8 -4.53 -4.75 -3.44
C LEU A 8 -3.56 -5.69 -4.16
N GLN A 9 -3.65 -5.84 -5.49
CA GLN A 9 -2.62 -6.51 -6.29
C GLN A 9 -1.28 -5.76 -6.27
N LEU A 10 -1.29 -4.42 -6.27
CA LEU A 10 -0.07 -3.61 -6.10
C LEU A 10 0.56 -3.76 -4.70
N LEU A 11 -0.17 -4.28 -3.70
CA LEU A 11 0.42 -4.65 -2.41
C LEU A 11 1.18 -5.97 -2.46
N ARG A 12 0.89 -6.88 -3.40
CA ARG A 12 1.64 -8.15 -3.50
C ARG A 12 3.14 -7.93 -3.72
N GLU A 13 3.52 -6.93 -4.50
CA GLU A 13 4.93 -6.62 -4.81
C GLU A 13 5.73 -6.09 -3.60
N PRO A 14 5.27 -5.07 -2.84
CA PRO A 14 5.93 -4.62 -1.62
C PRO A 14 5.85 -5.66 -0.48
N VAL A 15 4.78 -6.46 -0.41
CA VAL A 15 4.58 -7.45 0.66
C VAL A 15 5.25 -8.79 0.39
N LYS A 16 5.60 -9.11 -0.87
CA LYS A 16 6.29 -10.35 -1.28
C LYS A 16 7.61 -10.62 -0.55
N VAL A 17 8.24 -9.58 -0.01
CA VAL A 17 9.52 -9.70 0.71
C VAL A 17 9.34 -10.19 2.14
N LEU A 18 8.11 -10.31 2.62
CA LEU A 18 7.78 -10.99 3.86
C LEU A 18 7.02 -12.28 3.56
N GLU A 19 7.77 -13.31 3.16
CA GLU A 19 7.22 -14.68 3.13
C GLU A 19 6.93 -15.21 4.56
N ASP A 20 7.48 -14.57 5.60
CA ASP A 20 7.39 -15.03 6.99
C ASP A 20 6.48 -14.21 7.92
N VAL A 21 6.04 -13.00 7.52
CA VAL A 21 5.36 -12.08 8.44
C VAL A 21 3.99 -11.67 7.90
N GLY A 22 2.97 -12.46 8.24
CA GLY A 22 1.56 -12.05 8.32
C GLY A 22 1.03 -11.14 7.20
N SER A 23 1.49 -11.34 5.97
CA SER A 23 1.13 -10.54 4.79
C SER A 23 -0.37 -10.49 4.57
N GLN A 24 -1.06 -11.57 4.90
CA GLN A 24 -2.52 -11.68 4.91
C GLN A 24 -3.19 -10.69 5.86
N GLN A 25 -2.68 -10.52 7.09
CA GLN A 25 -3.30 -9.67 8.11
C GLN A 25 -3.31 -8.21 7.69
N LEU A 26 -2.20 -7.73 7.11
CA LEU A 26 -2.13 -6.38 6.58
C LEU A 26 -3.10 -6.16 5.41
N ILE A 27 -3.24 -7.14 4.53
CA ILE A 27 -4.20 -7.07 3.41
C ILE A 27 -5.63 -6.99 3.94
N GLU A 28 -5.96 -7.79 4.96
CA GLU A 28 -7.27 -7.77 5.63
C GLU A 28 -7.54 -6.41 6.27
N GLU A 29 -6.56 -5.85 7.00
CA GLU A 29 -6.66 -4.54 7.66
C GLU A 29 -6.91 -3.43 6.64
N ILE A 30 -6.15 -3.41 5.55
CA ILE A 30 -6.33 -2.43 4.47
C ILE A 30 -7.69 -2.60 3.81
N ARG A 31 -8.15 -3.84 3.59
CA ARG A 31 -9.46 -4.11 3.01
C ARG A 31 -10.58 -3.56 3.90
N ASN A 32 -10.48 -3.77 5.21
CA ASN A 32 -11.46 -3.30 6.19
C ASN A 32 -11.45 -1.76 6.33
N ALA A 33 -10.29 -1.13 6.20
CA ALA A 33 -10.15 0.32 6.23
C ALA A 33 -10.53 0.99 4.90
N SER A 34 -10.58 0.23 3.79
CA SER A 34 -10.98 0.73 2.48
C SER A 34 -12.50 0.63 2.24
N TYR A 35 -13.04 1.53 1.42
CA TYR A 35 -14.44 1.50 1.01
C TYR A 35 -14.59 1.82 -0.50
N ASP A 36 -15.73 1.46 -1.09
CA ASP A 36 -15.97 1.71 -2.51
C ASP A 36 -16.20 3.20 -2.78
N GLY A 37 -15.56 3.74 -3.80
CA GLY A 37 -15.55 5.18 -4.10
C GLY A 37 -14.41 5.97 -3.44
N MET A 38 -13.57 5.33 -2.60
CA MET A 38 -12.36 5.95 -2.08
C MET A 38 -11.42 6.37 -3.22
N SER A 39 -10.84 7.57 -3.12
CA SER A 39 -9.91 8.06 -4.13
C SER A 39 -8.60 7.27 -4.11
N GLU A 40 -7.86 7.27 -5.22
CA GLU A 40 -6.54 6.61 -5.29
C GLU A 40 -5.54 7.17 -4.27
N LYS A 41 -5.64 8.47 -3.96
CA LYS A 41 -4.80 9.13 -2.97
C LYS A 41 -5.16 8.67 -1.56
N ASP A 42 -6.45 8.67 -1.23
CA ASP A 42 -6.90 8.29 0.11
C ASP A 42 -6.65 6.81 0.38
N LEU A 43 -6.74 5.98 -0.66
CA LEU A 43 -6.38 4.56 -0.57
C LEU A 43 -4.88 4.38 -0.28
N ALA A 44 -4.00 5.15 -0.93
CA ALA A 44 -2.57 5.11 -0.66
C ALA A 44 -2.22 5.59 0.76
N ASP A 45 -2.91 6.63 1.25
CA ASP A 45 -2.75 7.13 2.63
C ASP A 45 -3.27 6.09 3.65
N CYS A 46 -4.43 5.47 3.37
CA CYS A 46 -5.01 4.37 4.16
C CYS A 46 -4.02 3.20 4.29
N MET A 47 -3.39 2.78 3.19
CA MET A 47 -2.39 1.70 3.20
C MET A 47 -1.21 1.99 4.14
N VAL A 48 -0.71 3.24 4.14
CA VAL A 48 0.40 3.64 5.02
C VAL A 48 -0.03 3.63 6.49
N ILE A 49 -1.25 4.08 6.78
CA ILE A 49 -1.80 4.07 8.15
C ILE A 49 -1.97 2.63 8.65
N SER A 50 -2.60 1.75 7.86
CA SER A 50 -2.77 0.34 8.23
C SER A 50 -1.42 -0.36 8.46
N ALA A 51 -0.42 -0.09 7.61
CA ALA A 51 0.91 -0.66 7.78
C ALA A 51 1.58 -0.17 9.06
N ARG A 52 1.46 1.12 9.41
CA ARG A 52 1.97 1.68 10.67
C ARG A 52 1.33 1.05 11.90
N THR A 53 0.02 0.82 11.89
CA THR A 53 -0.68 0.12 12.98
C THR A 53 -0.14 -1.30 13.18
N MET A 54 0.27 -1.98 12.10
CA MET A 54 0.86 -3.31 12.20
C MET A 54 2.29 -3.29 12.79
N VAL A 55 3.04 -2.19 12.64
CA VAL A 55 4.36 -2.03 13.28
C VAL A 55 4.27 -2.08 14.81
N GLU A 56 3.20 -1.51 15.38
CA GLU A 56 2.97 -1.53 16.83
C GLU A 56 2.71 -2.95 17.36
N LYS A 57 2.17 -3.83 16.52
CA LYS A 57 1.93 -5.25 16.85
C LYS A 57 3.15 -6.11 16.63
N GLU A 58 3.86 -5.88 15.53
CA GLU A 58 5.03 -6.65 15.12
C GLU A 58 6.05 -5.74 14.41
N PRO A 59 7.23 -5.47 15.01
CA PRO A 59 8.21 -4.52 14.49
C PRO A 59 8.66 -4.80 13.05
N ASN A 60 8.61 -6.06 12.60
CA ASN A 60 9.00 -6.44 11.24
C ASN A 60 8.15 -5.77 10.13
N TYR A 61 6.94 -5.28 10.43
CA TYR A 61 6.14 -4.50 9.48
C TYR A 61 6.74 -3.13 9.12
N SER A 62 7.81 -2.70 9.80
CA SER A 62 8.55 -1.46 9.48
C SER A 62 9.08 -1.51 8.04
N TYR A 63 9.57 -2.67 7.60
CA TYR A 63 10.05 -2.88 6.24
C TYR A 63 8.91 -2.81 5.21
N VAL A 64 7.73 -3.34 5.53
CA VAL A 64 6.55 -3.21 4.65
C VAL A 64 6.15 -1.76 4.52
N THR A 65 6.09 -1.05 5.64
CA THR A 65 5.71 0.37 5.67
C THR A 65 6.65 1.20 4.80
N ALA A 66 7.96 0.97 4.90
CA ALA A 66 8.95 1.62 4.06
C ALA A 66 8.75 1.29 2.56
N ARG A 67 8.46 0.04 2.21
CA ARG A 67 8.23 -0.37 0.81
C ARG A 67 6.94 0.21 0.24
N ILE A 68 5.87 0.29 1.02
CA ILE A 68 4.62 0.96 0.62
C ILE A 68 4.88 2.44 0.36
N LEU A 69 5.62 3.11 1.24
CA LEU A 69 6.01 4.51 1.07
C LEU A 69 6.86 4.73 -0.18
N LEU A 70 7.85 3.87 -0.42
CA LEU A 70 8.70 3.93 -1.61
C LEU A 70 7.86 3.82 -2.89
N ASN A 71 6.98 2.83 -2.98
CA ASN A 71 6.09 2.64 -4.12
C ASN A 71 5.18 3.86 -4.36
N ASN A 72 4.71 4.51 -3.29
CA ASN A 72 3.94 5.75 -3.40
C ASN A 72 4.76 6.90 -3.99
N ILE A 73 6.04 7.02 -3.65
CA ILE A 73 6.95 8.02 -4.20
C ILE A 73 7.23 7.71 -5.68
N GLU A 74 7.59 6.48 -6.02
CA GLU A 74 7.85 6.05 -7.39
C GLU A 74 6.65 6.33 -8.31
N LYS A 75 5.43 6.03 -7.85
CA LYS A 75 4.22 6.35 -8.60
C LYS A 75 4.06 7.85 -8.83
N LYS A 76 4.31 8.68 -7.81
CA LYS A 76 4.26 10.16 -7.96
C LYS A 76 5.31 10.66 -8.95
N CYS A 77 6.55 10.16 -8.87
CA CYS A 77 7.61 10.49 -9.82
C CYS A 77 7.23 10.10 -11.24
N TRP A 78 6.66 8.92 -11.46
CA TRP A 78 6.22 8.47 -12.77
C TRP A 78 5.07 9.33 -13.34
N ILE A 79 4.10 9.70 -12.51
CA ILE A 79 3.03 10.62 -12.90
C ILE A 79 3.62 11.98 -13.29
N PHE A 80 4.51 12.52 -12.46
CA PHE A 80 5.18 13.79 -12.74
C PHE A 80 5.95 13.73 -14.07
N TRP A 81 6.72 12.67 -14.28
CA TRP A 81 7.46 12.45 -15.52
C TRP A 81 6.55 12.39 -16.76
N LYS A 82 5.38 11.75 -16.66
CA LYS A 82 4.38 11.75 -17.75
C LYS A 82 3.76 13.11 -18.06
N LEU A 83 3.68 13.99 -17.07
CA LEU A 83 3.14 15.34 -17.25
C LEU A 83 4.12 16.27 -17.97
N ILE A 84 5.42 16.01 -17.88
CA ILE A 84 6.45 16.83 -18.55
C ILE A 84 6.76 16.38 -19.98
N GLU A 85 6.39 15.14 -20.36
CA GLU A 85 6.56 14.62 -21.73
C GLU A 85 5.37 14.88 -22.67
N ASN A 86 4.25 15.43 -22.17
CA ASN A 86 3.11 15.90 -22.96
C ASN A 86 3.04 17.42 -22.98
#